data_AF-A0A2Y9C3N3-F1
#
_entry.id   AF-A0A2Y9C3N3-F1
#
_cell.length_a   1.000
_cell.length_b   1.000
_cell.length_c   1.000
_cell.angle_alpha   90.00
_cell.angle_beta   90.00
_cell.angle_gamma   90.00
#
_symmetry.space_group_name_H-M   'P 1'
#
loop_
_entity.id
_entity.type
_entity.pdbx_description
1 polymer ?
#
loop_
_entity_poly.entity_id
_entity_poly.type
_entity_poly.pdbx_seq_one_letter_code
_entity_poly.pdbx_strand_id
1 'polypeptide(L)'
;MAEGLPPVDRARLCDGAPCENSVAARHMDKPAMRWIEARRGRGPLWRAAARLWDVEAALTGALPAIQVQSGEAIAPAARGTYGISLTVACGRVTDFARITPTDQLLTPGGILDRALATLPPAKAGLGPLMLDILDPCSPVRLRSVSLGEVSHAWMSLCEGIRRVVDQAAAGEDVTRVTRVRLEIGRFAGVEKPALRFAWEVVMRGSKAEGAALEMIDLPGRALCFYCAETVELDGRLDPCPTCGGGKLVPEGGDEMRIKDMEVI
;
A
#
# COMPACT_ATOMS: atom_id res chain seq x y z
N MET A 1 -25.31 -24.55 17.99
CA MET A 1 -24.91 -23.59 16.93
C MET A 1 -24.28 -22.40 17.63
N ALA A 2 -23.03 -22.05 17.33
CA ALA A 2 -22.44 -20.84 17.90
C ALA A 2 -23.30 -19.64 17.49
N GLU A 3 -23.76 -18.86 18.46
CA GLU A 3 -24.55 -17.65 18.25
C GLU A 3 -23.77 -16.70 17.32
N GLY A 4 -24.43 -16.17 16.30
CA GLY A 4 -23.78 -15.28 15.32
C GLY A 4 -23.25 -14.02 16.00
N LEU A 5 -22.11 -13.49 15.52
CA LEU A 5 -21.63 -12.20 16.04
C LEU A 5 -22.65 -11.09 15.74
N PRO A 6 -22.80 -10.09 16.63
CA PRO A 6 -23.66 -8.94 16.39
C PRO A 6 -23.16 -8.16 15.17
N PRO A 7 -24.05 -7.50 14.41
CA PRO A 7 -23.63 -6.66 13.29
C PRO A 7 -22.72 -5.53 13.77
N VAL A 8 -21.84 -5.07 12.88
CA VAL A 8 -21.03 -3.88 13.13
C VAL A 8 -21.91 -2.65 13.37
N ASP A 9 -21.54 -1.86 14.36
CA ASP A 9 -22.06 -0.52 14.62
C ASP A 9 -20.87 0.42 14.90
N ARG A 10 -21.13 1.72 15.05
CA ARG A 10 -20.07 2.72 15.31
C ARG A 10 -19.27 2.39 16.58
N ALA A 11 -19.92 1.98 17.66
CA ALA A 11 -19.24 1.70 18.92
C ALA A 11 -18.28 0.50 18.77
N ARG A 12 -18.76 -0.58 18.15
CA ARG A 12 -17.98 -1.81 17.87
C ARG A 12 -16.86 -1.58 16.86
N LEU A 13 -17.08 -0.66 15.93
CA LEU A 13 -16.05 -0.25 14.98
C LEU A 13 -14.90 0.44 15.71
N CYS A 14 -15.14 1.16 16.81
CA CYS A 14 -14.11 1.89 17.56
C CYS A 14 -13.43 1.04 18.65
N ASP A 15 -14.15 0.13 19.32
CA ASP A 15 -13.60 -0.69 20.40
C ASP A 15 -12.88 -1.98 19.91
N GLY A 16 -13.03 -2.32 18.62
CA GLY A 16 -12.38 -3.47 17.99
C GLY A 16 -12.96 -4.83 18.41
N ALA A 17 -14.11 -4.85 19.10
CA ALA A 17 -14.74 -6.09 19.55
C ALA A 17 -15.15 -6.99 18.36
N PRO A 18 -15.12 -8.33 18.53
CA PRO A 18 -15.60 -9.25 17.51
C PRO A 18 -17.05 -8.93 17.10
N CYS A 19 -17.25 -8.61 15.83
CA CYS A 19 -18.55 -8.35 15.25
C CYS A 19 -18.64 -8.88 13.81
N GLU A 20 -19.85 -8.99 13.29
CA GLU A 20 -20.09 -9.26 11.87
C GLU A 20 -19.93 -7.94 11.10
N ASN A 21 -18.72 -7.69 10.60
CA ASN A 21 -18.39 -6.56 9.74
C ASN A 21 -18.14 -6.97 8.28
N SER A 22 -18.77 -8.06 7.81
CA SER A 22 -18.85 -8.28 6.37
C SER A 22 -20.01 -7.49 5.76
N VAL A 23 -20.09 -7.46 4.43
CA VAL A 23 -21.25 -6.89 3.72
C VAL A 23 -22.58 -7.53 4.13
N ALA A 24 -22.55 -8.74 4.69
CA ALA A 24 -23.75 -9.42 5.17
C ALA A 24 -24.45 -8.67 6.30
N ALA A 25 -23.72 -7.89 7.11
CA ALA A 25 -24.29 -7.04 8.15
C ALA A 25 -25.30 -6.02 7.61
N ARG A 26 -25.14 -5.57 6.34
CA ARG A 26 -26.03 -4.60 5.70
C ARG A 26 -27.34 -5.21 5.19
N HIS A 27 -27.36 -6.52 4.98
CA HIS A 27 -28.45 -7.22 4.25
C HIS A 27 -29.11 -8.31 5.10
N MET A 28 -28.87 -8.34 6.42
CA MET A 28 -29.39 -9.38 7.33
C MET A 28 -30.92 -9.43 7.38
N ASP A 29 -31.57 -8.32 7.06
CA ASP A 29 -33.02 -8.16 7.06
C ASP A 29 -33.70 -8.77 5.81
N LYS A 30 -32.94 -9.02 4.73
CA LYS A 30 -33.45 -9.60 3.50
C LYS A 30 -34.08 -10.98 3.76
N PRO A 31 -35.28 -11.28 3.22
CA PRO A 31 -35.95 -12.57 3.45
C PRO A 31 -35.10 -13.79 3.09
N ALA A 32 -34.36 -13.73 1.98
CA ALA A 32 -33.45 -14.79 1.55
C ALA A 32 -32.31 -15.01 2.57
N MET A 33 -31.76 -13.94 3.14
CA MET A 33 -30.70 -14.01 4.15
C MET A 33 -31.20 -14.67 5.43
N ARG A 34 -32.38 -14.29 5.92
CA ARG A 34 -33.03 -14.92 7.09
C ARG A 34 -33.33 -16.39 6.85
N TRP A 35 -33.78 -16.74 5.65
CA TRP A 35 -34.07 -18.14 5.28
C TRP A 35 -32.81 -19.01 5.27
N ILE A 36 -31.70 -18.50 4.70
CA ILE A 36 -30.41 -19.20 4.69
C ILE A 36 -29.90 -19.37 6.12
N GLU A 37 -29.95 -18.32 6.93
CA GLU A 37 -29.53 -18.36 8.32
C GLU A 37 -30.31 -19.40 9.13
N ALA A 38 -31.64 -19.43 9.01
CA ALA A 38 -32.49 -20.38 9.73
C ALA A 38 -32.19 -21.86 9.39
N ARG A 39 -31.79 -22.15 8.15
CA ARG A 39 -31.56 -23.52 7.66
C ARG A 39 -30.11 -23.98 7.72
N ARG A 40 -29.17 -23.05 7.54
CA ARG A 40 -27.75 -23.34 7.31
C ARG A 40 -26.82 -22.51 8.21
N GLY A 41 -27.37 -21.62 9.03
CA GLY A 41 -26.60 -20.67 9.84
C GLY A 41 -25.92 -19.59 9.01
N ARG A 42 -25.14 -18.75 9.68
CA ARG A 42 -24.30 -17.70 9.06
C ARG A 42 -22.99 -18.28 8.53
N GLY A 43 -23.09 -19.23 7.61
CA GLY A 43 -21.97 -19.92 6.97
C GLY A 43 -21.50 -19.26 5.67
N PRO A 44 -20.66 -19.96 4.87
CA PRO A 44 -20.13 -19.44 3.60
C PRO A 44 -21.22 -19.07 2.60
N LEU A 45 -22.27 -19.90 2.49
CA LEU A 45 -23.42 -19.63 1.61
C LEU A 45 -24.13 -18.31 1.97
N TRP A 46 -24.28 -18.04 3.27
CA TRP A 46 -24.92 -16.82 3.76
C TRP A 46 -24.09 -15.58 3.39
N ARG A 47 -22.75 -15.66 3.51
CA ARG A 47 -21.85 -14.57 3.11
C ARG A 47 -21.77 -14.37 1.61
N ALA A 48 -21.75 -15.45 0.83
CA ALA A 48 -21.80 -15.37 -0.64
C ALA A 48 -23.12 -14.75 -1.12
N ALA A 49 -24.25 -15.12 -0.53
CA ALA A 49 -25.55 -14.52 -0.85
C ALA A 49 -25.58 -13.02 -0.54
N ALA A 50 -25.00 -12.59 0.58
CA ALA A 50 -24.89 -11.16 0.91
C ALA A 50 -24.14 -10.35 -0.15
N ARG A 51 -23.11 -10.92 -0.77
CA ARG A 51 -22.33 -10.24 -1.82
C ARG A 51 -23.18 -9.92 -3.03
N LEU A 52 -24.11 -10.79 -3.40
CA LEU A 52 -25.03 -10.55 -4.51
C LEU A 52 -25.93 -9.34 -4.23
N TRP A 53 -26.47 -9.24 -3.01
CA TRP A 53 -27.25 -8.07 -2.58
C TRP A 53 -26.43 -6.79 -2.52
N ASP A 54 -25.17 -6.86 -2.08
CA ASP A 54 -24.28 -5.69 -2.02
C ASP A 54 -23.88 -5.20 -3.42
N VAL A 55 -23.69 -6.11 -4.38
CA VAL A 55 -23.48 -5.77 -5.80
C VAL A 55 -24.70 -5.08 -6.39
N GLU A 56 -25.91 -5.59 -6.14
CA GLU A 56 -27.15 -4.93 -6.57
C GLU A 56 -27.29 -3.53 -5.93
N ALA A 57 -27.03 -3.41 -4.64
CA ALA A 57 -27.04 -2.12 -3.95
C ALA A 57 -26.02 -1.14 -4.53
N ALA A 58 -24.83 -1.61 -4.93
CA ALA A 58 -23.83 -0.79 -5.60
C ALA A 58 -24.31 -0.32 -6.99
N LEU A 59 -24.87 -1.23 -7.80
CA LEU A 59 -25.37 -0.93 -9.14
C LEU A 59 -26.57 0.03 -9.14
N THR A 60 -27.39 -0.02 -8.09
CA THR A 60 -28.58 0.83 -7.94
C THR A 60 -28.35 2.09 -7.11
N GLY A 61 -27.13 2.31 -6.61
CA GLY A 61 -26.80 3.47 -5.76
C GLY A 61 -27.45 3.42 -4.37
N ALA A 62 -27.84 2.24 -3.89
CA ALA A 62 -28.50 2.02 -2.61
C ALA A 62 -27.53 1.66 -1.46
N LEU A 63 -26.21 1.80 -1.66
CA LEU A 63 -25.23 1.63 -0.59
C LEU A 63 -25.41 2.67 0.53
N PRO A 64 -25.09 2.34 1.79
CA PRO A 64 -25.16 3.30 2.90
C PRO A 64 -24.32 4.55 2.62
N ALA A 65 -24.83 5.73 3.00
CA ALA A 65 -24.04 6.96 2.89
C ALA A 65 -22.82 6.96 3.83
N ILE A 66 -21.78 7.69 3.45
CA ILE A 66 -20.64 7.97 4.33
C ILE A 66 -21.13 8.82 5.50
N GLN A 67 -20.80 8.40 6.72
CA GLN A 67 -21.18 9.09 7.95
C GLN A 67 -19.95 9.72 8.58
N VAL A 68 -19.93 11.05 8.67
CA VAL A 68 -18.85 11.81 9.29
C VAL A 68 -19.34 12.44 10.59
N GLN A 69 -18.54 12.34 11.63
CA GLN A 69 -18.70 13.06 12.90
C GLN A 69 -17.35 13.68 13.29
N SER A 70 -17.33 14.54 14.30
CA SER A 70 -16.11 15.27 14.67
C SER A 70 -14.94 14.32 14.94
N GLY A 71 -13.96 14.28 14.02
CA GLY A 71 -12.78 13.41 14.12
C GLY A 71 -13.00 11.95 13.73
N GLU A 72 -14.18 11.57 13.20
CA GLU A 72 -14.47 10.19 12.80
C GLU A 72 -15.21 10.12 11.47
N ALA A 73 -14.92 9.11 10.65
CA ALA A 73 -15.74 8.79 9.49
C ALA A 73 -15.93 7.28 9.34
N ILE A 74 -17.15 6.91 8.95
CA ILE A 74 -17.55 5.55 8.64
C ILE A 74 -18.04 5.52 7.21
N ALA A 75 -17.49 4.61 6.41
CA ALA A 75 -17.83 4.46 5.00
C ALA A 75 -18.16 3.01 4.65
N PRO A 76 -19.08 2.78 3.71
CA PRO A 76 -19.20 1.46 3.11
C PRO A 76 -17.92 1.14 2.31
N ALA A 77 -17.32 -0.01 2.57
CA ALA A 77 -16.27 -0.58 1.75
C ALA A 77 -16.76 -1.85 1.05
N ALA A 78 -15.99 -2.29 0.05
CA ALA A 78 -16.30 -3.50 -0.70
C ALA A 78 -16.45 -4.72 0.20
N ARG A 79 -15.76 -4.79 1.36
CA ARG A 79 -15.76 -5.98 2.24
C ARG A 79 -16.62 -5.85 3.48
N GLY A 80 -17.23 -4.70 3.73
CA GLY A 80 -17.91 -4.39 4.97
C GLY A 80 -17.84 -2.90 5.29
N THR A 81 -17.89 -2.53 6.55
CA THR A 81 -17.82 -1.14 7.00
C THR A 81 -16.39 -0.76 7.37
N TYR A 82 -15.96 0.41 6.91
CA TYR A 82 -14.63 0.94 7.14
C TYR A 82 -14.69 2.16 8.04
N GLY A 83 -13.86 2.18 9.08
CA GLY A 83 -13.78 3.27 10.05
C GLY A 83 -12.43 3.98 10.01
N ILE A 84 -12.47 5.31 10.11
CA ILE A 84 -11.32 6.13 10.42
C ILE A 84 -11.64 7.04 11.60
N SER A 85 -10.64 7.27 12.46
CA SER A 85 -10.65 8.35 13.44
C SER A 85 -9.36 9.15 13.34
N LEU A 86 -9.44 10.46 13.55
CA LEU A 86 -8.29 11.35 13.51
C LEU A 86 -8.47 12.54 14.46
N THR A 87 -7.37 12.96 15.06
CA THR A 87 -7.28 14.17 15.89
C THR A 87 -6.41 15.18 15.17
N VAL A 88 -6.84 16.44 15.14
CA VAL A 88 -6.08 17.54 14.52
C VAL A 88 -5.75 18.59 15.58
N ALA A 89 -4.46 18.93 15.71
CA ALA A 89 -3.98 20.05 16.50
C ALA A 89 -3.05 20.93 15.66
N CYS A 90 -3.22 22.25 15.74
CA CYS A 90 -2.40 23.22 15.00
C CYS A 90 -2.31 22.92 13.48
N GLY A 91 -3.43 22.49 12.87
CA GLY A 91 -3.49 22.16 11.45
C GLY A 91 -2.76 20.86 11.04
N ARG A 92 -2.35 20.03 12.00
CA ARG A 92 -1.67 18.74 11.76
C ARG A 92 -2.44 17.61 12.41
N VAL A 93 -2.49 16.45 11.75
CA VAL A 93 -3.04 15.21 12.34
C VAL A 93 -2.06 14.74 13.42
N THR A 94 -2.52 14.66 14.67
CA THR A 94 -1.72 14.17 15.81
C THR A 94 -1.99 12.70 16.10
N ASP A 95 -3.21 12.24 15.82
CA ASP A 95 -3.64 10.87 16.02
C ASP A 95 -4.44 10.42 14.81
N PHE A 96 -4.24 9.17 14.40
CA PHE A 96 -4.97 8.54 13.31
C PHE A 96 -5.14 7.07 13.63
N ALA A 97 -6.38 6.59 13.64
CA ALA A 97 -6.70 5.18 13.71
C ALA A 97 -7.65 4.78 12.59
N ARG A 98 -7.60 3.50 12.24
CA ARG A 98 -8.32 2.93 11.11
C ARG A 98 -8.70 1.51 11.46
N ILE A 99 -9.97 1.19 11.29
CA ILE A 99 -10.51 -0.14 11.56
C ILE A 99 -11.23 -0.59 10.32
N THR A 100 -10.75 -1.68 9.73
CA THR A 100 -11.25 -2.24 8.47
C THR A 100 -12.12 -3.46 8.71
N PRO A 101 -12.92 -3.87 7.71
CA PRO A 101 -13.60 -5.16 7.73
C PRO A 101 -12.66 -6.32 8.02
N THR A 102 -11.43 -6.27 7.48
CA THR A 102 -10.45 -7.34 7.69
C THR A 102 -9.86 -7.32 9.10
N ASP A 103 -9.69 -6.16 9.73
CA ASP A 103 -9.21 -6.11 11.12
C ASP A 103 -10.19 -6.87 12.04
N GLN A 104 -11.49 -6.61 11.93
CA GLN A 104 -12.52 -7.31 12.72
C GLN A 104 -12.75 -8.77 12.29
N LEU A 105 -12.56 -9.08 11.01
CA LEU A 105 -12.60 -10.47 10.50
C LEU A 105 -11.51 -11.33 11.16
N LEU A 106 -10.31 -10.74 11.38
CA LEU A 106 -9.11 -11.41 11.87
C LEU A 106 -8.89 -11.29 13.39
N THR A 107 -9.60 -10.39 14.09
CA THR A 107 -9.58 -10.28 15.56
C THR A 107 -9.81 -11.66 16.19
N PRO A 108 -9.12 -12.01 17.30
CA PRO A 108 -9.38 -13.27 18.03
C PRO A 108 -10.87 -13.46 18.35
N GLY A 109 -11.41 -14.65 18.06
CA GLY A 109 -12.85 -14.92 18.18
C GLY A 109 -13.73 -14.24 17.11
N GLY A 110 -13.11 -13.58 16.12
CA GLY A 110 -13.74 -12.99 14.95
C GLY A 110 -14.25 -14.04 13.95
N ILE A 111 -14.72 -13.55 12.80
CA ILE A 111 -15.40 -14.40 11.81
C ILE A 111 -14.47 -15.43 11.19
N LEU A 112 -13.19 -15.12 10.92
CA LEU A 112 -12.28 -16.10 10.32
C LEU A 112 -12.02 -17.28 11.26
N ASP A 113 -11.65 -16.98 12.50
CA ASP A 113 -11.39 -17.97 13.54
C ASP A 113 -12.60 -18.90 13.75
N ARG A 114 -13.79 -18.29 13.89
CA ARG A 114 -15.05 -19.02 14.03
C ARG A 114 -15.40 -19.85 12.79
N ALA A 115 -15.19 -19.33 11.58
CA ALA A 115 -15.48 -20.05 10.36
C ALA A 115 -14.60 -21.29 10.20
N LEU A 116 -13.28 -21.15 10.46
CA LEU A 116 -12.33 -22.25 10.43
C LEU A 116 -12.62 -23.30 11.52
N ALA A 117 -12.97 -22.87 12.73
CA ALA A 117 -13.33 -23.78 13.82
C ALA A 117 -14.57 -24.64 13.52
N THR A 118 -15.46 -24.17 12.63
CA THR A 118 -16.62 -24.95 12.17
C THR A 118 -16.35 -25.86 10.98
N LEU A 119 -15.16 -25.82 10.38
CA LEU A 119 -14.82 -26.64 9.22
C LEU A 119 -14.53 -28.08 9.67
N PRO A 120 -15.34 -29.09 9.28
CA PRO A 120 -15.10 -30.47 9.70
C PRO A 120 -13.76 -30.99 9.16
N PRO A 121 -13.05 -31.88 9.87
CA PRO A 121 -11.76 -32.43 9.41
C PRO A 121 -11.83 -33.05 8.00
N ALA A 122 -12.93 -33.73 7.68
CA ALA A 122 -13.17 -34.30 6.35
C ALA A 122 -13.28 -33.27 5.21
N LYS A 123 -13.42 -31.98 5.55
CA LYS A 123 -13.52 -30.85 4.61
C LYS A 123 -12.37 -29.85 4.76
N ALA A 124 -11.29 -30.21 5.46
CA ALA A 124 -10.14 -29.31 5.67
C ALA A 124 -9.56 -28.76 4.36
N GLY A 125 -9.61 -29.53 3.26
CA GLY A 125 -9.19 -29.10 1.93
C GLY A 125 -10.00 -27.93 1.33
N LEU A 126 -11.15 -27.56 1.93
CA LEU A 126 -11.94 -26.39 1.55
C LEU A 126 -11.50 -25.10 2.25
N GLY A 127 -10.44 -25.15 3.08
CA GLY A 127 -9.88 -23.97 3.75
C GLY A 127 -9.59 -22.80 2.80
N PRO A 128 -8.93 -23.01 1.64
CA PRO A 128 -8.71 -21.95 0.65
C PRO A 128 -10.01 -21.32 0.14
N LEU A 129 -11.02 -22.13 -0.19
CA LEU A 129 -12.33 -21.63 -0.61
C LEU A 129 -13.01 -20.80 0.49
N MET A 130 -12.86 -21.20 1.76
CA MET A 130 -13.35 -20.41 2.90
C MET A 130 -12.66 -19.05 2.96
N LEU A 131 -11.34 -19.01 2.77
CA LEU A 131 -10.57 -17.77 2.73
C LEU A 131 -11.00 -16.88 1.56
N ASP A 132 -11.21 -17.44 0.37
CA ASP A 132 -11.70 -16.70 -0.80
C ASP A 132 -13.09 -16.10 -0.57
N ILE A 133 -13.98 -16.81 0.12
CA ILE A 133 -15.32 -16.32 0.46
C ILE A 133 -15.27 -15.19 1.50
N LEU A 134 -14.35 -15.28 2.46
CA LEU A 134 -14.16 -14.24 3.48
C LEU A 134 -13.36 -13.05 2.95
N ASP A 135 -12.53 -13.27 1.94
CA ASP A 135 -11.75 -12.30 1.18
C ASP A 135 -10.95 -11.31 2.08
N PRO A 136 -10.09 -11.79 3.01
CA PRO A 136 -9.26 -10.89 3.81
C PRO A 136 -8.26 -10.10 2.93
N CYS A 137 -8.05 -8.79 3.19
CA CYS A 137 -6.94 -8.06 2.55
C CYS A 137 -5.66 -8.20 3.37
N SER A 138 -4.52 -8.00 2.71
CA SER A 138 -3.28 -7.71 3.44
C SER A 138 -3.48 -6.42 4.26
N PRO A 139 -3.32 -6.46 5.59
CA PRO A 139 -3.48 -5.29 6.42
C PRO A 139 -2.35 -4.29 6.15
N VAL A 140 -2.72 -3.09 5.67
CA VAL A 140 -1.80 -1.95 5.60
C VAL A 140 -1.63 -1.40 7.02
N ARG A 141 -0.41 -1.52 7.55
CA ARG A 141 -0.02 -0.87 8.81
C ARG A 141 0.57 0.48 8.52
N LEU A 142 -0.16 1.53 8.87
CA LEU A 142 0.38 2.88 8.91
C LEU A 142 1.10 3.04 10.25
N ARG A 143 2.38 3.45 10.18
CA ARG A 143 3.14 3.84 11.36
C ARG A 143 3.26 5.35 11.36
N SER A 144 3.11 5.97 12.52
CA SER A 144 3.50 7.36 12.71
C SER A 144 4.99 7.46 12.45
N VAL A 145 5.37 8.07 11.33
CA VAL A 145 6.77 8.31 11.01
C VAL A 145 7.17 9.56 11.77
N SER A 146 8.00 9.40 12.80
CA SER A 146 8.79 10.54 13.26
C SER A 146 9.69 10.98 12.10
N LEU A 147 9.94 12.28 11.92
CA LEU A 147 10.75 12.81 10.81
C LEU A 147 12.14 12.13 10.66
N GLY A 148 12.59 11.31 11.62
CA GLY A 148 13.81 10.52 11.58
C GLY A 148 13.70 9.07 11.04
N GLU A 149 12.51 8.51 10.76
CA GLU A 149 12.34 7.11 10.32
C GLU A 149 11.98 6.96 8.83
N VAL A 150 12.35 7.92 7.99
CA VAL A 150 12.20 7.78 6.53
C VAL A 150 13.34 6.91 6.01
N SER A 151 13.00 5.76 5.42
CA SER A 151 13.87 4.76 4.75
C SER A 151 15.37 5.07 4.80
N HIS A 152 16.07 4.44 5.75
CA HIS A 152 17.51 4.59 6.02
C HIS A 152 18.38 4.48 4.75
N ALA A 153 17.93 3.73 3.75
CA ALA A 153 18.63 3.54 2.49
C ALA A 153 18.72 4.84 1.66
N TRP A 154 17.61 5.59 1.51
CA TRP A 154 17.61 6.82 0.70
C TRP A 154 18.30 7.97 1.43
N MET A 155 18.19 8.01 2.76
CA MET A 155 18.95 8.95 3.59
C MET A 155 20.46 8.70 3.44
N SER A 156 20.92 7.45 3.60
CA SER A 156 22.33 7.09 3.46
C SER A 156 22.86 7.32 2.03
N LEU A 157 22.05 7.02 1.01
CA LEU A 157 22.37 7.32 -0.38
C LEU A 157 22.56 8.83 -0.57
N CYS A 158 21.62 9.62 -0.08
CA CYS A 158 21.66 11.07 -0.21
C CYS A 158 22.78 11.70 0.62
N GLU A 159 23.16 11.14 1.76
CA GLU A 159 24.35 11.53 2.52
C GLU A 159 25.63 11.23 1.75
N GLY A 160 25.67 10.12 1.00
CA GLY A 160 26.72 9.83 0.04
C GLY A 160 26.83 10.91 -1.03
N ILE A 161 25.70 11.30 -1.63
CA ILE A 161 25.64 12.39 -2.61
C ILE A 161 26.11 13.71 -1.99
N ARG A 162 25.64 14.05 -0.79
CA ARG A 162 26.06 15.25 -0.05
C ARG A 162 27.57 15.31 0.12
N ARG A 163 28.21 14.20 0.54
CA ARG A 163 29.67 14.17 0.68
C ARG A 163 30.39 14.51 -0.62
N VAL A 164 29.94 13.97 -1.75
CA VAL A 164 30.54 14.28 -3.06
C VAL A 164 30.32 15.74 -3.45
N VAL A 165 29.11 16.27 -3.21
CA VAL A 165 28.79 17.68 -3.47
C VAL A 165 29.62 18.62 -2.59
N ASP A 166 29.70 18.36 -1.28
CA ASP A 166 30.48 19.17 -0.34
C ASP A 166 31.98 19.11 -0.67
N GLN A 167 32.50 17.95 -1.09
CA GLN A 167 33.88 17.81 -1.56
C GLN A 167 34.14 18.61 -2.84
N ALA A 168 33.24 18.56 -3.82
CA ALA A 168 33.37 19.32 -5.06
C ALA A 168 33.23 20.83 -4.84
N ALA A 169 32.40 21.23 -3.87
CA ALA A 169 32.16 22.62 -3.48
C ALA A 169 33.12 23.13 -2.38
N ALA A 170 34.19 22.39 -2.05
CA ALA A 170 35.08 22.73 -0.94
C ALA A 170 35.95 23.99 -1.22
N GLY A 171 36.15 24.36 -2.49
CA GLY A 171 36.92 25.54 -2.88
C GLY A 171 36.34 26.85 -2.31
N GLU A 172 37.22 27.82 -2.05
CA GLU A 172 36.82 29.14 -1.53
C GLU A 172 35.97 29.94 -2.53
N ASP A 173 36.11 29.66 -3.83
CA ASP A 173 35.37 30.31 -4.92
C ASP A 173 33.92 29.83 -5.04
N VAL A 174 33.51 28.79 -4.29
CA VAL A 174 32.15 28.26 -4.32
C VAL A 174 31.40 28.73 -3.08
N THR A 175 30.49 29.67 -3.25
CA THR A 175 29.63 30.16 -2.17
C THR A 175 28.39 29.30 -2.00
N ARG A 176 27.81 28.81 -3.10
CA ARG A 176 26.57 28.02 -3.09
C ARG A 176 26.42 27.11 -4.31
N VAL A 177 25.88 25.92 -4.10
CA VAL A 177 25.39 25.03 -5.17
C VAL A 177 23.92 25.33 -5.43
N THR A 178 23.55 25.56 -6.68
CA THR A 178 22.19 25.93 -7.10
C THR A 178 21.43 24.78 -7.73
N ARG A 179 22.13 23.83 -8.36
CA ARG A 179 21.54 22.64 -8.98
C ARG A 179 22.53 21.48 -8.96
N VAL A 180 22.00 20.27 -8.80
CA VAL A 180 22.74 19.01 -9.00
C VAL A 180 21.93 18.12 -9.93
N ARG A 181 22.58 17.65 -11.00
CA ARG A 181 21.98 16.72 -11.97
C ARG A 181 22.48 15.31 -11.69
N LEU A 182 21.56 14.39 -11.43
CA LEU A 182 21.84 12.99 -11.16
C LEU A 182 21.35 12.13 -12.33
N GLU A 183 22.24 11.39 -12.95
CA GLU A 183 21.90 10.34 -13.91
C GLU A 183 21.56 9.06 -13.14
N ILE A 184 20.40 8.47 -13.45
CA ILE A 184 19.87 7.27 -12.78
C ILE A 184 19.48 6.25 -13.86
N GLY A 185 20.15 5.11 -13.84
CA GLY A 185 19.84 3.97 -14.68
C GLY A 185 18.49 3.34 -14.36
N ARG A 186 17.78 2.87 -15.40
CA ARG A 186 16.48 2.21 -15.30
C ARG A 186 16.44 1.02 -14.31
N PHE A 187 17.54 0.30 -14.18
CA PHE A 187 17.73 -0.86 -13.31
C PHE A 187 18.42 -0.52 -11.97
N ALA A 188 18.75 0.76 -11.72
CA ALA A 188 19.40 1.20 -10.48
C ALA A 188 18.53 1.05 -9.23
N GLY A 189 17.22 0.80 -9.41
CA GLY A 189 16.28 0.54 -8.31
C GLY A 189 15.99 1.76 -7.43
N VAL A 190 16.26 2.97 -7.92
CA VAL A 190 16.10 4.23 -7.16
C VAL A 190 14.64 4.67 -7.10
N GLU A 191 14.11 4.82 -5.87
CA GLU A 191 12.79 5.38 -5.63
C GLU A 191 12.89 6.93 -5.59
N LYS A 192 12.58 7.56 -6.74
CA LYS A 192 12.81 9.01 -6.94
C LYS A 192 12.05 9.91 -5.96
N PRO A 193 10.76 9.70 -5.66
CA PRO A 193 10.07 10.44 -4.60
C PRO A 193 10.81 10.41 -3.25
N ALA A 194 11.28 9.24 -2.82
CA ALA A 194 12.01 9.09 -1.58
C ALA A 194 13.39 9.75 -1.62
N LEU A 195 14.11 9.65 -2.74
CA LEU A 195 15.38 10.37 -2.91
C LEU A 195 15.18 11.90 -2.89
N ARG A 196 14.10 12.41 -3.51
CA ARG A 196 13.76 13.84 -3.48
C ARG A 196 13.46 14.31 -2.06
N PHE A 197 12.73 13.52 -1.28
CA PHE A 197 12.50 13.82 0.12
C PHE A 197 13.81 13.83 0.91
N ALA A 198 14.65 12.79 0.75
CA ALA A 198 15.93 12.69 1.44
C ALA A 198 16.84 13.89 1.09
N TRP A 199 16.83 14.34 -0.16
CA TRP A 199 17.56 15.53 -0.62
C TRP A 199 17.23 16.79 0.17
N GLU A 200 15.93 17.10 0.32
CA GLU A 200 15.48 18.32 1.04
C GLU A 200 15.87 18.31 2.53
N VAL A 201 16.02 17.12 3.11
CA VAL A 201 16.41 16.96 4.52
C VAL A 201 17.93 17.00 4.65
N VAL A 202 18.62 16.17 3.86
CA VAL A 202 20.06 15.95 3.98
C VAL A 202 20.87 17.16 3.55
N MET A 203 20.39 17.98 2.60
CA MET A 203 21.14 19.16 2.14
C MET A 203 21.09 20.36 3.10
N ARG A 204 20.30 20.31 4.17
CA ARG A 204 20.22 21.40 5.16
C ARG A 204 21.56 21.63 5.84
N GLY A 205 21.93 22.90 6.01
CA GLY A 205 23.20 23.34 6.56
C GLY A 205 24.40 23.08 5.67
N SER A 206 24.21 22.79 4.38
CA SER A 206 25.30 22.62 3.40
C SER A 206 25.30 23.76 2.37
N LYS A 207 26.37 23.85 1.56
CA LYS A 207 26.40 24.78 0.40
C LYS A 207 25.33 24.44 -0.65
N ALA A 208 24.73 23.25 -0.60
CA ALA A 208 23.64 22.82 -1.47
C ALA A 208 22.25 22.93 -0.83
N GLU A 209 22.12 23.61 0.31
CA GLU A 209 20.81 23.88 0.89
C GLU A 209 19.95 24.69 -0.10
N GLY A 210 18.76 24.16 -0.42
CA GLY A 210 17.84 24.76 -1.40
C GLY A 210 18.23 24.54 -2.87
N ALA A 211 19.29 23.76 -3.16
CA ALA A 211 19.65 23.42 -4.53
C ALA A 211 18.60 22.53 -5.21
N ALA A 212 18.37 22.76 -6.50
CA ALA A 212 17.48 21.93 -7.30
C ALA A 212 18.09 20.55 -7.58
N LEU A 213 17.36 19.48 -7.25
CA LEU A 213 17.71 18.12 -7.67
C LEU A 213 16.99 17.75 -8.96
N GLU A 214 17.77 17.62 -10.04
CA GLU A 214 17.32 17.15 -11.35
C GLU A 214 17.75 15.69 -11.54
N MET A 215 16.80 14.81 -11.82
CA MET A 215 17.05 13.38 -12.02
C MET A 215 16.82 13.03 -13.48
N ILE A 216 17.86 12.56 -14.16
CA ILE A 216 17.89 12.19 -15.57
C ILE A 216 17.82 10.67 -15.67
N ASP A 217 16.79 10.14 -16.34
CA ASP A 217 16.68 8.71 -16.60
C ASP A 217 17.64 8.27 -17.70
N LEU A 218 18.42 7.23 -17.40
CA LEU A 218 19.19 6.50 -18.40
C LEU A 218 18.45 5.21 -18.78
N PRO A 219 18.42 4.85 -20.07
CA PRO A 219 17.73 3.66 -20.53
C PRO A 219 18.37 2.39 -19.96
N GLY A 220 17.56 1.36 -19.72
CA GLY A 220 18.04 0.03 -19.37
C GLY A 220 18.39 -0.73 -20.64
N ARG A 221 19.67 -1.04 -20.86
CA ARG A 221 20.12 -1.74 -22.07
C ARG A 221 20.59 -3.15 -21.75
N ALA A 222 20.28 -4.10 -22.63
CA ALA A 222 20.73 -5.47 -22.49
C ALA A 222 21.03 -6.11 -23.85
N LEU A 223 22.08 -6.93 -23.91
CA LEU A 223 22.42 -7.76 -25.06
C LEU A 223 21.58 -9.05 -25.03
N CYS A 224 20.82 -9.30 -26.10
CA CYS A 224 20.08 -10.54 -26.25
C CYS A 224 20.94 -11.64 -26.89
N PHE A 225 21.04 -12.80 -26.24
CA PHE A 225 21.82 -13.93 -26.77
C PHE A 225 21.15 -14.69 -27.91
N TYR A 226 19.88 -14.42 -28.20
CA TYR A 226 19.14 -15.09 -29.27
C TYR A 226 19.23 -14.34 -30.60
N CYS A 227 19.05 -13.03 -30.58
CA CYS A 227 19.11 -12.20 -31.79
C CYS A 227 20.40 -11.39 -31.91
N ALA A 228 21.30 -11.44 -30.91
CA ALA A 228 22.56 -10.70 -30.86
C ALA A 228 22.42 -9.16 -30.94
N GLU A 229 21.23 -8.64 -30.63
CA GLU A 229 20.96 -7.20 -30.62
C GLU A 229 21.02 -6.65 -29.18
N THR A 230 21.52 -5.42 -29.04
CA THR A 230 21.38 -4.63 -27.81
C THR A 230 20.03 -3.92 -27.85
N VAL A 231 19.18 -4.24 -26.88
CA VAL A 231 17.80 -3.75 -26.80
C VAL A 231 17.60 -2.92 -25.55
N GLU A 232 16.66 -1.98 -25.61
CA GLU A 232 16.18 -1.24 -24.43
C GLU A 232 15.06 -2.03 -23.75
N LEU A 233 15.06 -2.05 -22.42
CA LEU A 233 14.08 -2.74 -21.59
C LEU A 233 13.49 -1.82 -20.54
N ASP A 234 12.19 -1.99 -20.28
CA ASP A 234 11.50 -1.33 -19.18
C ASP A 234 11.74 -2.02 -17.84
N GLY A 235 11.96 -3.33 -17.85
CA GLY A 235 12.22 -4.17 -16.68
C GLY A 235 13.38 -5.12 -16.92
N ARG A 236 14.15 -5.38 -15.85
CA ARG A 236 15.35 -6.27 -15.93
C ARG A 236 15.01 -7.72 -16.30
N LEU A 237 13.74 -8.11 -16.17
CA LEU A 237 13.23 -9.45 -16.46
C LEU A 237 12.35 -9.49 -17.71
N ASP A 238 12.24 -8.38 -18.43
CA ASP A 238 11.42 -8.33 -19.63
C ASP A 238 12.06 -9.18 -20.74
N PRO A 239 11.23 -9.86 -21.56
CA PRO A 239 11.73 -10.58 -22.71
C PRO A 239 12.29 -9.61 -23.75
N CYS A 240 13.16 -10.11 -24.63
CA CYS A 240 13.70 -9.31 -25.73
C CYS A 240 12.54 -8.78 -26.61
N PRO A 241 12.40 -7.46 -26.81
CA PRO A 241 11.31 -6.90 -27.61
C PRO A 241 11.41 -7.26 -29.10
N THR A 242 12.60 -7.64 -29.56
CA THR A 242 12.85 -7.97 -30.97
C THR A 242 12.53 -9.43 -31.31
N CYS A 243 12.86 -10.38 -30.44
CA CYS A 243 12.72 -11.81 -30.73
C CYS A 243 11.94 -12.62 -29.68
N GLY A 244 11.56 -12.02 -28.56
CA GLY A 244 10.87 -12.70 -27.45
C GLY A 244 11.76 -13.60 -26.60
N GLY A 245 13.06 -13.70 -26.88
CA GLY A 245 14.00 -14.53 -26.13
C GLY A 245 14.21 -14.04 -24.69
N GLY A 246 14.40 -14.96 -23.74
CA GLY A 246 14.52 -14.65 -22.31
C GLY A 246 15.96 -14.57 -21.76
N LYS A 247 16.97 -14.75 -22.61
CA LYS A 247 18.40 -14.70 -22.21
C LYS A 247 19.00 -13.37 -22.63
N LEU A 248 18.91 -12.38 -21.76
CA LEU A 248 19.51 -11.06 -21.92
C LEU A 248 20.53 -10.80 -20.82
N VAL A 249 21.64 -10.15 -21.17
CA VAL A 249 22.63 -9.67 -20.19
C VAL A 249 22.61 -8.15 -20.20
N PRO A 250 22.32 -7.50 -19.06
CA PRO A 250 22.40 -6.05 -18.95
C PRO A 250 23.80 -5.53 -19.34
N GLU A 251 23.83 -4.51 -20.18
CA GLU A 251 25.05 -3.79 -20.60
C GLU A 251 25.11 -2.37 -20.02
N GLY A 252 24.05 -1.93 -19.34
CA GLY A 252 23.98 -0.64 -18.66
C GLY A 252 22.59 -0.39 -18.08
N GLY A 253 22.44 0.79 -17.48
CA GLY A 253 21.23 1.22 -16.82
C GLY A 253 21.14 0.77 -15.37
N ASP A 254 22.18 0.23 -14.74
CA ASP A 254 22.24 0.06 -13.28
C ASP A 254 23.10 1.12 -12.58
N GLU A 255 23.76 1.98 -13.36
CA GLU A 255 24.53 3.11 -12.87
C GLU A 255 23.69 4.21 -12.22
N MET A 256 24.32 4.90 -11.25
CA MET A 256 23.84 6.17 -10.72
C MET A 256 25.05 7.08 -10.49
N ARG A 257 25.02 8.31 -11.02
CA ARG A 257 26.15 9.25 -10.89
C ARG A 257 25.70 10.70 -10.96
N ILE A 258 26.46 11.58 -10.30
CA ILE A 258 26.33 13.03 -10.48
C ILE A 258 26.89 13.36 -11.86
N LYS A 259 26.04 13.92 -12.73
CA LYS A 259 26.44 14.36 -14.07
C LYS A 259 27.20 15.68 -14.00
N ASP A 260 26.59 16.65 -13.32
CA ASP A 260 27.13 17.99 -13.14
C ASP A 260 26.44 18.70 -11.97
N MET A 261 27.03 19.84 -11.56
CA MET A 261 26.44 20.77 -10.60
C MET A 261 26.66 22.21 -11.04
N GLU A 262 25.70 23.07 -10.73
CA GLU A 262 25.76 24.51 -11.00
C GLU A 262 26.07 25.25 -9.70
N VAL A 263 27.05 26.15 -9.72
CA VAL A 263 27.55 26.85 -8.53
C VAL A 263 27.64 28.37 -8.74
N ILE A 264 27.65 29.12 -7.63
CA ILE A 264 27.88 30.57 -7.56
C ILE A 264 29.02 30.83 -6.60
#